data_AF-A0A2P6PXL9-F1
#
_entry.id   AF-A0A2P6PXL9-F1
#
_cell.length_a   1.000
_cell.length_b   1.000
_cell.length_c   1.000
_cell.angle_alpha   90.00
_cell.angle_beta   90.00
_cell.angle_gamma   90.00
#
_symmetry.space_group_name_H-M   'P 1'
#
loop_
_entity.id
_entity.type
_entity.pdbx_description
1 polymer ?
#
loop_
_entity_poly.entity_id
_entity_poly.type
_entity_poly.pdbx_seq_one_letter_code
_entity_poly.pdbx_strand_id
1 'polypeptide(L)'
;MYKVASASEYLVITGAGIPDLKIAKKAWVLPGQSYAVIDLSPVNYTFEVQAMSAEKLPFVLPAVFTIGPRADDREAIEKYARLLASCDKNSKHVEELVQGIIEGETRVLVASMTMEEVFKGTKEFKEEVFDKVQIELNQFGLFIYNANVKQLVDVPGHEYFSYLGQKTQMEAANQAKVDVAEAKMKGAVGSKLREGQTLQNAAKIDAETKIIATQREGEGKKEEVKVKAEVKVYENQREAEVAKANAELAMKKAGWAKEAQVAEVEAQKAVAMKEAQLQKEVERMNALTMTEKLKAEFLSKASVEAETKAQEANWKLYQEQKAADAILYQRGKEAEAMRAAAEAQFFAKQKAADGEFYAKKKEAEGLVELGKAQGVYLSTLMDSLGGNYGAMRDFLMINGGMFQEIARINAGAVRGLQPKISIWTNGGEASGGGGNAAMKEAAGVYKMLPPLFKTVQEQTGMLPPNWMGTLPADN
;
A
#
# COMPACT_ATOMS: atom_id res chain seq x y z
N MET A 1 -42.27 55.74 26.88
CA MET A 1 -42.84 54.39 27.12
C MET A 1 -41.84 53.59 27.93
N TYR A 2 -42.27 52.85 28.97
CA TYR A 2 -41.37 51.97 29.73
C TYR A 2 -41.21 50.63 29.00
N LYS A 3 -39.96 50.20 28.79
CA LYS A 3 -39.62 48.94 28.11
C LYS A 3 -38.69 48.12 28.99
N VAL A 4 -38.86 46.80 28.92
CA VAL A 4 -38.09 45.80 29.65
C VAL A 4 -37.62 44.78 28.62
N ALA A 5 -36.31 44.51 28.58
CA ALA A 5 -35.72 43.46 27.76
C ALA A 5 -35.80 42.09 28.46
N SER A 6 -35.76 41.02 27.66
CA SER A 6 -35.73 39.64 28.15
C SER A 6 -34.38 39.30 28.83
N ALA A 7 -34.27 38.08 29.38
CA ALA A 7 -33.09 37.67 30.16
C ALA A 7 -31.79 37.73 29.34
N SER A 8 -31.81 37.36 28.06
CA SER A 8 -30.65 37.41 27.15
C SER A 8 -30.54 38.71 26.36
N GLU A 9 -31.55 39.57 26.40
CA GLU A 9 -31.59 40.80 25.60
C GLU A 9 -31.18 42.07 26.38
N TYR A 10 -30.68 43.07 25.68
CA TYR A 10 -30.48 44.42 26.20
C TYR A 10 -31.17 45.47 25.33
N LEU A 11 -31.67 46.53 25.98
CA LEU A 11 -32.18 47.70 25.29
C LEU A 11 -31.02 48.65 25.01
N VAL A 12 -30.91 49.04 23.76
CA VAL A 12 -30.00 50.04 23.26
C VAL A 12 -30.81 51.27 22.90
N ILE A 13 -30.54 52.39 23.56
CA ILE A 13 -31.31 53.64 23.42
C ILE A 13 -30.40 54.71 22.86
N THR A 14 -30.87 55.38 21.81
CA THR A 14 -30.21 56.47 21.12
C THR A 14 -31.17 57.65 20.92
N GLY A 15 -30.66 58.84 20.64
CA GLY A 15 -31.49 60.03 20.38
C GLY A 15 -31.38 61.11 21.43
N ALA A 16 -32.41 61.95 21.56
CA ALA A 16 -32.33 63.21 22.29
C ALA A 16 -31.83 63.05 23.75
N GLY A 17 -30.76 63.77 24.10
CA GLY A 17 -30.16 63.77 25.43
C GLY A 17 -29.18 62.62 25.72
N ILE A 18 -28.86 61.78 24.73
CA ILE A 18 -27.87 60.70 24.84
C ILE A 18 -26.75 61.00 23.81
N PRO A 19 -25.49 61.18 24.25
CA PRO A 19 -24.41 61.59 23.35
C PRO A 19 -23.93 60.50 22.39
N ASP A 20 -24.01 59.22 22.76
CA ASP A 20 -23.54 58.11 21.92
C ASP A 20 -24.52 56.92 22.00
N LEU A 21 -24.45 56.10 23.04
CA LEU A 21 -25.30 54.93 23.20
C LEU A 21 -25.62 54.65 24.67
N LYS A 22 -26.87 54.29 25.00
CA LYS A 22 -27.24 53.86 26.36
C LYS A 22 -27.76 52.43 26.38
N ILE A 23 -27.06 51.56 27.10
CA ILE A 23 -27.39 50.13 27.25
C ILE A 23 -28.05 49.90 28.62
N ALA A 24 -29.25 49.33 28.63
CA ALA A 24 -29.99 49.03 29.86
C ALA A 24 -30.92 47.81 29.70
N LYS A 25 -31.15 47.05 30.78
CA LYS A 25 -32.18 45.99 30.82
C LYS A 25 -33.60 46.56 30.91
N LYS A 26 -33.76 47.70 31.59
CA LYS A 26 -35.04 48.35 31.85
C LYS A 26 -34.85 49.85 31.73
N ALA A 27 -35.68 50.52 30.95
CA ALA A 27 -35.54 51.96 30.74
C ALA A 27 -36.82 52.63 30.26
N TRP A 28 -36.92 53.92 30.58
CA TRP A 28 -37.91 54.82 30.01
C TRP A 28 -37.38 55.38 28.69
N VAL A 29 -38.09 55.11 27.60
CA VAL A 29 -37.83 55.73 26.30
C VAL A 29 -38.62 57.04 26.24
N LEU A 30 -37.91 58.16 26.18
CA LEU A 30 -38.49 59.51 26.12
C LEU A 30 -38.87 59.90 24.68
N PRO A 31 -39.79 60.87 24.49
CA PRO A 31 -40.06 61.42 23.16
C PRO A 31 -38.77 61.99 22.52
N GLY A 32 -38.47 61.59 21.29
CA GLY A 32 -37.22 61.92 20.60
C GLY A 32 -36.07 60.92 20.81
N GLN A 33 -36.31 59.82 21.54
CA GLN A 33 -35.39 58.70 21.65
C GLN A 33 -35.89 57.49 20.87
N SER A 34 -34.97 56.81 20.20
CA SER A 34 -35.17 55.52 19.53
C SER A 34 -34.60 54.41 20.38
N TYR A 35 -35.16 53.20 20.27
CA TYR A 35 -34.64 52.03 20.95
C TYR A 35 -34.50 50.86 19.98
N ALA A 36 -33.47 50.04 20.19
CA ALA A 36 -33.25 48.75 19.55
C ALA A 36 -33.08 47.68 20.63
N VAL A 37 -33.50 46.45 20.32
CA VAL A 37 -33.32 45.29 21.20
C VAL A 37 -32.21 44.44 20.60
N ILE A 38 -31.22 44.07 21.43
CA ILE A 38 -30.09 43.26 21.01
C ILE A 38 -30.07 41.98 21.83
N ASP A 39 -29.97 40.83 21.16
CA ASP A 39 -29.77 39.54 21.81
C ASP A 39 -28.27 39.27 21.98
N LEU A 40 -27.88 38.84 23.18
CA LEU A 40 -26.50 38.46 23.49
C LEU A 40 -26.27 36.95 23.36
N SER A 41 -27.30 36.19 22.98
CA SER A 41 -27.19 34.74 22.84
C SER A 41 -26.12 34.38 21.80
N PRO A 42 -25.18 33.47 22.12
CA PRO A 42 -24.14 33.07 21.19
C PRO A 42 -24.73 32.31 20.00
N VAL A 43 -24.22 32.60 18.81
CA VAL A 43 -24.68 32.03 17.54
C VAL A 43 -23.60 31.08 17.00
N ASN A 44 -24.04 29.99 16.38
CA ASN A 44 -23.15 29.04 15.72
C ASN A 44 -22.97 29.44 14.25
N TYR A 45 -21.73 29.76 13.89
CA TYR A 45 -21.29 30.06 12.53
C TYR A 45 -20.59 28.84 11.95
N THR A 46 -21.10 28.34 10.83
CA THR A 46 -20.49 27.23 10.09
C THR A 46 -19.83 27.78 8.84
N PHE A 47 -18.57 27.43 8.61
CA PHE A 47 -17.89 27.81 7.38
C PHE A 47 -17.03 26.68 6.84
N GLU A 48 -16.76 26.75 5.54
CA GLU A 48 -15.95 25.80 4.80
C GLU A 48 -14.85 26.57 4.07
N VAL A 49 -13.68 26.68 4.70
CA VAL A 49 -12.58 27.42 4.09
C VAL A 49 -11.90 26.54 3.07
N GLN A 50 -11.95 26.94 1.80
CA GLN A 50 -11.04 26.42 0.79
C GLN A 50 -9.70 27.13 0.93
N ALA A 51 -8.67 26.35 1.24
CA ALA A 51 -7.32 26.85 1.47
C ALA A 51 -6.28 25.94 0.79
N MET A 52 -5.05 26.43 0.72
CA MET A 52 -3.92 25.73 0.12
C MET A 52 -2.81 25.69 1.16
N SER A 53 -2.23 24.51 1.40
CA SER A 53 -1.08 24.37 2.31
C SER A 53 0.20 24.97 1.72
N ALA A 54 1.26 25.05 2.52
CA ALA A 54 2.60 25.45 2.07
C ALA A 54 3.13 24.57 0.91
N GLU A 55 2.70 23.30 0.85
CA GLU A 55 3.04 22.33 -0.20
C GLU A 55 2.18 22.48 -1.47
N LYS A 56 1.32 23.50 -1.52
CA LYS A 56 0.38 23.77 -2.61
C LYS A 56 -0.70 22.69 -2.78
N LEU A 57 -1.02 21.95 -1.72
CA LEU A 57 -2.11 20.99 -1.73
C LEU A 57 -3.41 21.71 -1.32
N PRO A 58 -4.45 21.71 -2.18
CA PRO A 58 -5.73 22.33 -1.85
C PRO A 58 -6.55 21.40 -0.94
N PHE A 59 -7.19 21.97 0.09
CA PHE A 59 -8.10 21.24 0.97
C PHE A 59 -9.22 22.13 1.48
N VAL A 60 -10.26 21.49 2.01
CA VAL A 60 -11.40 22.15 2.66
C VAL A 60 -11.31 21.93 4.16
N LEU A 61 -11.37 23.02 4.91
CA LEU A 61 -11.43 23.04 6.35
C LEU A 61 -12.86 23.41 6.80
N PRO A 62 -13.71 22.41 7.09
CA PRO A 62 -15.01 22.66 7.68
C PRO A 62 -14.86 22.93 9.19
N ALA A 63 -15.36 24.06 9.66
CA ALA A 63 -15.33 24.38 11.09
C ALA A 63 -16.59 25.11 11.56
N VAL A 64 -16.86 25.00 12.85
CA VAL A 64 -18.03 25.55 13.52
C VAL A 64 -17.58 26.37 14.71
N PHE A 65 -17.93 27.65 14.73
CA PHE A 65 -17.56 28.58 15.77
C PHE A 65 -18.81 29.10 16.46
N THR A 66 -18.85 29.00 17.79
CA THR A 66 -19.89 29.58 18.62
C THR A 66 -19.41 30.95 19.07
N ILE A 67 -19.97 32.00 18.50
CA ILE A 67 -19.52 33.39 18.69
C ILE A 67 -20.65 34.23 19.25
N GLY A 68 -20.35 35.09 20.20
CA GLY A 68 -21.29 36.07 20.73
C GLY A 68 -20.59 37.16 21.53
N PRO A 69 -21.26 38.28 21.76
CA PRO A 69 -20.75 39.32 22.65
C PRO A 69 -20.64 38.80 24.09
N ARG A 70 -19.57 39.18 24.79
CA ARG A 70 -19.39 38.79 26.20
C ARG A 70 -20.36 39.58 27.09
N ALA A 71 -21.27 38.88 27.77
CA ALA A 71 -22.27 39.50 28.63
C ALA A 71 -21.69 40.26 29.85
N ASP A 72 -20.49 39.87 30.29
CA ASP A 72 -19.81 40.45 31.45
C ASP A 72 -19.07 41.76 31.14
N ASP A 73 -18.76 42.02 29.86
CA ASP A 73 -17.99 43.17 29.43
C ASP A 73 -18.91 44.20 28.76
N ARG A 74 -19.08 45.35 29.45
CA ARG A 74 -19.94 46.43 28.95
C ARG A 74 -19.39 47.07 27.68
N GLU A 75 -18.06 47.13 27.53
CA GLU A 75 -17.42 47.71 26.34
C GLU A 75 -17.63 46.83 25.11
N ALA A 76 -17.59 45.50 25.29
CA ALA A 76 -17.87 44.54 24.23
C ALA A 76 -19.33 44.68 23.73
N ILE A 77 -20.28 44.82 24.65
CA ILE A 77 -21.70 45.01 24.28
C ILE A 77 -21.90 46.35 23.56
N GLU A 78 -21.17 47.41 23.94
CA GLU A 78 -21.25 48.71 23.26
C GLU A 78 -20.69 48.65 21.83
N LYS A 79 -19.54 48.01 21.62
CA LYS A 79 -18.97 47.79 20.28
C LYS A 79 -19.91 46.97 19.40
N TYR A 80 -20.46 45.89 19.96
CA TYR A 80 -21.43 45.04 19.26
C TYR A 80 -22.72 45.79 18.94
N ALA A 81 -23.22 46.62 19.87
CA ALA A 81 -24.39 47.45 19.64
C ALA A 81 -24.16 48.51 18.55
N ARG A 82 -22.96 49.09 18.49
CA ARG A 82 -22.59 50.03 17.42
C ARG A 82 -22.55 49.34 16.05
N LEU A 83 -21.99 48.13 15.97
CA LEU A 83 -21.98 47.31 14.75
C LEU A 83 -23.42 47.07 14.24
N LEU A 84 -24.32 46.67 15.14
CA LEU A 84 -25.72 46.41 14.79
C LEU A 84 -26.50 47.68 14.43
N ALA A 85 -26.20 48.82 15.08
CA ALA A 85 -26.85 50.09 14.80
C ALA A 85 -26.52 50.67 13.41
N SER A 86 -25.33 50.38 12.88
CA SER A 86 -24.94 50.75 11.50
C SER A 86 -25.56 49.86 10.42
N CYS A 87 -26.17 48.72 10.79
CA CYS A 87 -26.73 47.77 9.84
C CYS A 87 -28.22 48.02 9.62
N ASP A 88 -28.57 48.88 8.66
CA ASP A 88 -29.96 49.00 8.21
C ASP A 88 -30.34 47.72 7.42
N LYS A 89 -31.23 46.90 8.01
CA LYS A 89 -32.17 45.96 7.35
C LYS A 89 -31.72 44.59 6.80
N ASN A 90 -30.48 44.10 6.99
CA ASN A 90 -30.19 42.69 6.67
C ASN A 90 -29.34 42.03 7.77
N SER A 91 -29.95 41.08 8.49
CA SER A 91 -29.32 40.26 9.54
C SER A 91 -28.07 39.48 9.09
N LYS A 92 -27.80 39.43 7.78
CA LYS A 92 -26.69 38.71 7.17
C LYS A 92 -25.35 39.45 7.22
N HIS A 93 -25.34 40.77 7.45
CA HIS A 93 -24.09 41.53 7.38
C HIS A 93 -23.09 41.14 8.48
N VAL A 94 -23.57 40.91 9.70
CA VAL A 94 -22.71 40.46 10.81
C VAL A 94 -22.18 39.05 10.56
N GLU A 95 -23.00 38.17 9.98
CA GLU A 95 -22.60 36.82 9.58
C GLU A 95 -21.52 36.85 8.51
N GLU A 96 -21.71 37.66 7.45
CA GLU A 96 -20.72 37.86 6.39
C GLU A 96 -19.41 38.47 6.90
N LEU A 97 -19.48 39.44 7.82
CA LEU A 97 -18.30 40.05 8.43
C LEU A 97 -17.51 39.02 9.25
N VAL A 98 -18.19 38.29 10.14
CA VAL A 98 -17.57 37.27 10.98
C VAL A 98 -16.99 36.15 10.12
N GLN A 99 -17.73 35.69 9.10
CA GLN A 99 -17.26 34.70 8.15
C GLN A 99 -16.02 35.20 7.39
N GLY A 100 -16.04 36.44 6.89
CA GLY A 100 -14.92 37.01 6.16
C GLY A 100 -13.63 37.14 6.98
N ILE A 101 -13.75 37.54 8.26
CA ILE A 101 -12.61 37.60 9.20
C ILE A 101 -12.04 36.20 9.42
N ILE A 102 -12.89 35.23 9.74
CA ILE A 102 -12.42 33.88 10.05
C ILE A 102 -11.82 33.20 8.82
N GLU A 103 -12.45 33.32 7.65
CA GLU A 103 -11.93 32.77 6.40
C GLU A 103 -10.58 33.39 6.02
N GLY A 104 -10.45 34.71 6.17
CA GLY A 104 -9.22 35.44 5.88
C GLY A 104 -8.06 34.97 6.76
N GLU A 105 -8.23 35.04 8.08
CA GLU A 105 -7.18 34.69 9.04
C GLU A 105 -6.81 33.19 8.97
N THR A 106 -7.82 32.32 8.85
CA THR A 106 -7.58 30.89 8.74
C THR A 106 -6.83 30.55 7.45
N ARG A 107 -7.13 31.21 6.33
CA ARG A 107 -6.41 31.01 5.05
C ARG A 107 -4.95 31.42 5.15
N VAL A 108 -4.66 32.56 5.80
CA VAL A 108 -3.28 33.03 5.99
C VAL A 108 -2.49 32.02 6.81
N LEU A 109 -3.08 31.49 7.88
CA LEU A 109 -2.41 30.50 8.73
C LEU A 109 -2.13 29.20 7.98
N VAL A 110 -3.16 28.65 7.32
CA VAL A 110 -3.05 27.41 6.56
C VAL A 110 -1.99 27.50 5.45
N ALA A 111 -1.86 28.65 4.79
CA ALA A 111 -0.87 28.85 3.75
C ALA A 111 0.59 28.75 4.25
N SER A 112 0.81 28.96 5.55
CA SER A 112 2.14 28.89 6.17
C SER A 112 2.52 27.51 6.68
N MET A 113 1.55 26.61 6.83
CA MET A 113 1.74 25.28 7.44
C MET A 113 1.78 24.17 6.39
N THR A 114 2.51 23.11 6.69
CA THR A 114 2.50 21.87 5.89
C THR A 114 1.23 21.07 6.14
N MET A 115 0.91 20.18 5.20
CA MET A 115 -0.29 19.35 5.30
C MET A 115 -0.27 18.43 6.53
N GLU A 116 0.90 17.92 6.89
CA GLU A 116 1.10 17.09 8.06
C GLU A 116 0.94 17.87 9.37
N GLU A 117 1.40 19.12 9.43
CA GLU A 117 1.26 19.97 10.63
C GLU A 117 -0.20 20.31 10.90
N VAL A 118 -0.98 20.63 9.87
CA VAL A 118 -2.43 20.87 10.03
C VAL A 118 -3.14 19.61 10.53
N PHE A 119 -2.70 18.42 10.12
CA PHE A 119 -3.30 17.14 10.51
C PHE A 119 -2.86 16.65 11.90
N LYS A 120 -1.55 16.66 12.21
CA LYS A 120 -0.99 16.21 13.49
C LYS A 120 -1.19 17.25 14.60
N GLY A 121 -1.07 18.53 14.25
CA GLY A 121 -1.14 19.67 15.14
C GLY A 121 -2.52 20.26 15.31
N THR A 122 -3.62 19.48 15.21
CA THR A 122 -5.00 20.01 15.31
C THR A 122 -5.28 20.83 16.57
N LYS A 123 -4.54 20.61 17.67
CA LYS A 123 -4.64 21.45 18.88
C LYS A 123 -3.90 22.77 18.75
N GLU A 124 -2.63 22.74 18.33
CA GLU A 124 -1.79 23.93 18.16
C GLU A 124 -2.36 24.84 17.06
N PHE A 125 -2.76 24.24 15.93
CA PHE A 125 -3.49 24.94 14.86
C PHE A 125 -4.76 25.61 15.38
N LYS A 126 -5.55 24.90 16.20
CA LYS A 126 -6.78 25.46 16.77
C LYS A 126 -6.48 26.67 17.67
N GLU A 127 -5.47 26.58 18.53
CA GLU A 127 -5.06 27.69 19.39
C GLU A 127 -4.57 28.89 18.57
N GLU A 128 -3.75 28.66 17.55
CA GLU A 128 -3.21 29.76 16.73
C GLU A 128 -4.28 30.43 15.85
N VAL A 129 -5.20 29.67 15.26
CA VAL A 129 -6.38 30.25 14.57
C VAL A 129 -7.23 31.04 15.57
N PHE A 130 -7.46 30.47 16.75
CA PHE A 130 -8.30 31.09 17.77
C PHE A 130 -7.74 32.44 18.21
N ASP A 131 -6.44 32.52 18.50
CA ASP A 131 -5.81 33.76 18.98
C ASP A 131 -5.86 34.87 17.90
N LYS A 132 -5.54 34.54 16.65
CA LYS A 132 -5.57 35.52 15.54
C LYS A 132 -6.99 36.01 15.26
N VAL A 133 -7.95 35.10 15.15
CA VAL A 133 -9.36 35.45 14.91
C VAL A 133 -9.93 36.24 16.09
N GLN A 134 -9.59 35.89 17.33
CA GLN A 134 -10.10 36.57 18.51
C GLN A 134 -9.63 38.03 18.59
N ILE A 135 -8.40 38.34 18.16
CA ILE A 135 -7.88 39.73 18.09
C ILE A 135 -8.75 40.59 17.16
N GLU A 136 -9.11 40.07 15.99
CA GLU A 136 -9.96 40.78 15.03
C GLU A 136 -11.41 40.90 15.53
N LEU A 137 -11.98 39.83 16.09
CA LEU A 137 -13.35 39.84 16.63
C LEU A 137 -13.51 40.77 17.85
N ASN A 138 -12.46 40.94 18.66
CA ASN A 138 -12.46 41.85 19.80
C ASN A 138 -12.70 43.33 19.40
N GLN A 139 -12.32 43.72 18.17
CA GLN A 139 -12.57 45.07 17.66
C GLN A 139 -14.07 45.36 17.52
N PHE A 140 -14.85 44.32 17.24
CA PHE A 140 -16.31 44.36 17.09
C PHE A 140 -17.07 43.95 18.37
N GLY A 141 -16.35 43.67 19.47
CA GLY A 141 -16.95 43.22 20.72
C GLY A 141 -17.47 41.78 20.70
N LEU A 142 -16.99 40.97 19.76
CA LEU A 142 -17.37 39.56 19.61
C LEU A 142 -16.34 38.64 20.28
N PHE A 143 -16.84 37.58 20.91
CA PHE A 143 -16.01 36.60 21.60
C PHE A 143 -16.35 35.18 21.13
N ILE A 144 -15.31 34.37 20.91
CA ILE A 144 -15.46 32.96 20.55
C ILE A 144 -15.62 32.15 21.84
N TYR A 145 -16.81 31.60 22.06
CA TYR A 145 -17.09 30.70 23.19
C TYR A 145 -16.57 29.29 22.94
N ASN A 146 -16.67 28.83 21.70
CA ASN A 146 -16.21 27.51 21.30
C ASN A 146 -15.83 27.50 19.82
N ALA A 147 -14.84 26.70 19.47
CA ALA A 147 -14.47 26.41 18.10
C ALA A 147 -14.33 24.90 17.95
N ASN A 148 -15.01 24.33 16.96
CA ASN A 148 -14.92 22.93 16.62
C ASN A 148 -14.50 22.79 15.16
N VAL A 149 -13.32 22.23 14.94
CA VAL A 149 -12.80 21.93 13.61
C VAL A 149 -13.22 20.50 13.27
N LYS A 150 -13.95 20.32 12.16
CA LYS A 150 -14.31 18.99 11.67
C LYS A 150 -13.13 18.37 10.92
N GLN A 151 -13.28 17.11 10.50
CA GLN A 151 -12.26 16.44 9.71
C GLN A 151 -12.05 17.17 8.38
N LEU A 152 -10.78 17.36 8.01
CA LEU A 152 -10.37 17.95 6.74
C LEU A 152 -10.88 17.11 5.58
N VAL A 153 -11.32 17.77 4.51
CA VAL A 153 -11.88 17.12 3.31
C VAL A 153 -11.07 17.55 2.10
N ASP A 154 -10.82 16.61 1.18
CA ASP A 154 -10.18 16.94 -0.10
C ASP A 154 -11.11 17.81 -0.95
N VAL A 155 -10.54 18.72 -1.73
CA VAL A 155 -11.28 19.42 -2.79
C VAL A 155 -11.64 18.41 -3.89
N PRO A 156 -12.86 18.46 -4.48
CA PRO A 156 -13.23 17.56 -5.57
C PRO A 156 -12.18 17.55 -6.70
N GLY A 157 -11.64 16.37 -7.02
CA GLY A 157 -10.55 16.18 -7.99
C GLY A 157 -9.17 15.88 -7.36
N HIS A 158 -9.04 16.03 -6.05
CA HIS A 158 -7.88 15.58 -5.28
C HIS A 158 -8.32 14.48 -4.29
N GLU A 159 -7.48 13.48 -4.05
CA GLU A 159 -7.79 12.34 -3.17
C GLU A 159 -6.68 12.11 -2.12
N TYR A 160 -5.98 13.18 -1.73
CA TYR A 160 -4.81 13.08 -0.87
C TYR A 160 -5.14 12.45 0.49
N PHE A 161 -6.22 12.87 1.15
CA PHE A 161 -6.60 12.31 2.45
C PHE A 161 -7.08 10.87 2.36
N SER A 162 -7.75 10.50 1.26
CA SER A 162 -8.14 9.11 1.03
C SER A 162 -6.91 8.20 0.96
N TYR A 163 -5.91 8.58 0.15
CA TYR A 163 -4.66 7.83 0.03
C TYR A 163 -3.82 7.88 1.30
N LEU A 164 -3.77 9.02 2.00
CA LEU A 164 -3.06 9.14 3.27
C LEU A 164 -3.69 8.23 4.33
N GLY A 165 -5.01 8.23 4.46
CA GLY A 165 -5.74 7.35 5.36
C GLY A 165 -5.49 5.88 5.06
N GLN A 166 -5.51 5.48 3.79
CA GLN A 166 -5.16 4.12 3.36
C GLN A 166 -3.70 3.78 3.69
N LYS A 167 -2.75 4.69 3.42
CA LYS A 167 -1.33 4.51 3.74
C LYS A 167 -1.12 4.30 5.24
N THR A 168 -1.71 5.14 6.08
CA THR A 168 -1.59 5.03 7.54
C THR A 168 -2.21 3.73 8.06
N GLN A 169 -3.35 3.31 7.52
CA GLN A 169 -3.96 2.02 7.88
C GLN A 169 -3.08 0.84 7.47
N MET A 170 -2.51 0.86 6.25
CA MET A 170 -1.61 -0.18 5.77
C MET A 170 -0.30 -0.22 6.57
N GLU A 171 0.25 0.95 6.92
CA GLU A 171 1.45 1.09 7.74
C GLU A 171 1.23 0.54 9.14
N ALA A 172 0.13 0.90 9.80
CA ALA A 172 -0.26 0.36 11.10
C ALA A 172 -0.47 -1.16 11.04
N ALA A 173 -1.12 -1.66 9.99
CA ALA A 173 -1.33 -3.10 9.79
C ALA A 173 -0.01 -3.85 9.55
N ASN A 174 0.92 -3.27 8.78
CA ASN A 174 2.23 -3.86 8.54
C ASN A 174 3.10 -3.83 9.81
N GLN A 175 3.09 -2.74 10.57
CA GLN A 175 3.78 -2.67 11.85
C GLN A 175 3.24 -3.74 12.82
N ALA A 176 1.93 -3.86 12.94
CA ALA A 176 1.31 -4.92 13.75
C ALA A 176 1.71 -6.33 13.29
N LYS A 177 1.83 -6.57 11.97
CA LYS A 177 2.32 -7.85 11.43
C LYS A 177 3.77 -8.10 11.79
N VAL A 178 4.63 -7.08 11.72
CA VAL A 178 6.04 -7.16 12.13
C VAL A 178 6.12 -7.49 13.62
N ASP A 179 5.39 -6.78 14.47
CA ASP A 179 5.38 -7.01 15.92
C ASP A 179 4.91 -8.43 16.27
N VAL A 180 3.86 -8.92 15.60
CA VAL A 180 3.36 -10.30 15.78
C VAL A 180 4.38 -11.33 15.29
N ALA A 181 5.05 -11.08 14.16
CA ALA A 181 6.08 -11.98 13.64
C ALA A 181 7.30 -12.03 14.56
N GLU A 182 7.76 -10.89 15.08
CA GLU A 182 8.85 -10.81 16.07
C GLU A 182 8.47 -11.52 17.37
N ALA A 183 7.25 -11.30 17.87
CA ALA A 183 6.75 -11.96 19.07
C ALA A 183 6.69 -13.49 18.88
N LYS A 184 6.20 -13.97 17.73
CA LYS A 184 6.21 -15.41 17.38
C LYS A 184 7.62 -15.96 17.26
N MET A 185 8.54 -15.22 16.62
CA MET A 185 9.94 -15.63 16.50
C MET A 185 10.57 -15.77 17.88
N LYS A 186 10.42 -14.76 18.75
CA LYS A 186 10.93 -14.80 20.12
C LYS A 186 10.32 -15.93 20.94
N GLY A 187 9.02 -16.18 20.79
CA GLY A 187 8.33 -17.31 21.42
C GLY A 187 8.86 -18.67 20.96
N ALA A 188 9.04 -18.85 19.65
CA ALA A 188 9.56 -20.09 19.07
C ALA A 188 11.04 -20.35 19.40
N VAL A 189 11.87 -19.30 19.40
CA VAL A 189 13.26 -19.40 19.85
C VAL A 189 13.31 -19.74 21.34
N GLY A 190 12.49 -19.10 22.17
CA GLY A 190 12.40 -19.40 23.60
C GLY A 190 11.94 -20.84 23.90
N SER A 191 10.96 -21.37 23.14
CA SER A 191 10.53 -22.76 23.29
C SER A 191 11.60 -23.74 22.85
N LYS A 192 12.24 -23.52 21.69
CA LYS A 192 13.31 -24.38 21.18
C LYS A 192 14.56 -24.36 22.07
N LEU A 193 14.90 -23.21 22.65
CA LEU A 193 15.99 -23.11 23.61
C LEU A 193 15.70 -23.94 24.87
N ARG A 194 14.46 -23.89 25.40
CA ARG A 194 14.05 -24.74 26.53
C ARG A 194 14.07 -26.21 26.17
N GLU A 195 13.53 -26.60 25.00
CA GLU A 195 13.60 -27.99 24.52
C GLU A 195 15.06 -28.47 24.43
N GLY A 196 15.94 -27.67 23.84
CA GLY A 196 17.37 -27.96 23.75
C GLY A 196 18.04 -28.13 25.12
N GLN A 197 17.74 -27.25 26.08
CA GLN A 197 18.21 -27.37 27.46
C GLN A 197 17.67 -28.64 28.15
N THR A 198 16.39 -28.97 27.96
CA THR A 198 15.81 -30.19 28.52
C THR A 198 16.44 -31.45 27.93
N LEU A 199 16.71 -31.47 26.62
CA LEU A 199 17.40 -32.59 25.97
C LEU A 199 18.84 -32.73 26.45
N GLN A 200 19.57 -31.62 26.59
CA GLN A 200 20.93 -31.65 27.14
C GLN A 200 20.96 -32.14 28.59
N ASN A 201 20.03 -31.68 29.42
CA ASN A 201 19.93 -32.12 30.81
C ASN A 201 19.51 -33.60 30.88
N ALA A 202 18.56 -34.05 30.06
CA ALA A 202 18.18 -35.45 29.97
C ALA A 202 19.37 -36.33 29.52
N ALA A 203 20.14 -35.89 28.53
CA ALA A 203 21.33 -36.59 28.06
C ALA A 203 22.43 -36.66 29.14
N LYS A 204 22.65 -35.57 29.90
CA LYS A 204 23.57 -35.57 31.05
C LYS A 204 23.11 -36.56 32.13
N ILE A 205 21.82 -36.54 32.48
CA ILE A 205 21.25 -37.45 33.47
C ILE A 205 21.37 -38.91 32.98
N ASP A 206 21.10 -39.21 31.71
CA ASP A 206 21.25 -40.57 31.17
C ASP A 206 22.72 -41.03 31.19
N ALA A 207 23.65 -40.15 30.84
CA ALA A 207 25.08 -40.43 30.92
C ALA A 207 25.54 -40.69 32.37
N GLU A 208 25.14 -39.84 33.33
CA GLU A 208 25.41 -40.04 34.75
C GLU A 208 24.77 -41.33 35.27
N THR A 209 23.54 -41.63 34.85
CA THR A 209 22.82 -42.87 35.22
C THR A 209 23.56 -44.11 34.70
N LYS A 210 24.08 -44.09 33.47
CA LYS A 210 24.90 -45.17 32.91
C LYS A 210 26.24 -45.34 33.63
N ILE A 211 26.87 -44.24 34.03
CA ILE A 211 28.12 -44.30 34.82
C ILE A 211 27.84 -44.93 36.19
N ILE A 212 26.77 -44.51 36.87
CA ILE A 212 26.39 -45.08 38.17
C ILE A 212 26.00 -46.56 38.03
N ALA A 213 25.24 -46.92 36.99
CA ALA A 213 24.86 -48.30 36.73
C ALA A 213 26.07 -49.21 36.45
N THR A 214 27.02 -48.75 35.62
CA THR A 214 28.24 -49.50 35.32
C THR A 214 29.16 -49.60 36.54
N GLN A 215 29.23 -48.57 37.38
CA GLN A 215 29.97 -48.59 38.64
C GLN A 215 29.35 -49.59 39.64
N ARG A 216 28.02 -49.57 39.82
CA ARG A 216 27.30 -50.55 40.66
C ARG A 216 27.43 -51.97 40.14
N GLU A 217 27.36 -52.18 38.82
CA GLU A 217 27.63 -53.50 38.23
C GLU A 217 29.07 -53.95 38.46
N GLY A 218 30.05 -53.04 38.37
CA GLY A 218 31.44 -53.33 38.65
C GLY A 218 31.67 -53.74 40.11
N GLU A 219 31.01 -53.07 41.05
CA GLU A 219 31.01 -53.43 42.48
C GLU A 219 30.31 -54.77 42.72
N GLY A 220 29.14 -54.99 42.12
CA GLY A 220 28.41 -56.25 42.22
C GLY A 220 29.20 -57.44 41.65
N LYS A 221 29.84 -57.27 40.49
CA LYS A 221 30.72 -58.29 39.90
C LYS A 221 31.96 -58.55 40.76
N LYS A 222 32.55 -57.53 41.39
CA LYS A 222 33.65 -57.72 42.35
C LYS A 222 33.21 -58.56 43.55
N GLU A 223 32.03 -58.27 44.10
CA GLU A 223 31.52 -59.01 45.25
C GLU A 223 31.10 -60.45 44.87
N GLU A 224 30.48 -60.66 43.71
CA GLU A 224 30.23 -62.00 43.17
C GLU A 224 31.51 -62.80 42.95
N VAL A 225 32.58 -62.17 42.44
CA VAL A 225 33.87 -62.85 42.22
C VAL A 225 34.51 -63.23 43.55
N LYS A 226 34.42 -62.40 44.60
CA LYS A 226 34.87 -62.77 45.95
C LYS A 226 34.08 -63.96 46.50
N VAL A 227 32.75 -63.92 46.43
CA VAL A 227 31.89 -65.01 46.91
C VAL A 227 32.16 -66.30 46.12
N LYS A 228 32.28 -66.23 44.79
CA LYS A 228 32.63 -67.39 43.96
C LYS A 228 34.02 -67.94 44.29
N ALA A 229 34.98 -67.09 44.63
CA ALA A 229 36.31 -67.53 45.06
C ALA A 229 36.23 -68.25 46.42
N GLU A 230 35.49 -67.72 47.38
CA GLU A 230 35.26 -68.37 48.68
C GLU A 230 34.53 -69.71 48.53
N VAL A 231 33.48 -69.77 47.69
CA VAL A 231 32.76 -71.01 47.39
C VAL A 231 33.68 -72.03 46.74
N LYS A 232 34.52 -71.64 45.77
CA LYS A 232 35.49 -72.56 45.16
C LYS A 232 36.54 -73.08 46.13
N VAL A 233 36.97 -72.27 47.10
CA VAL A 233 37.87 -72.72 48.16
C VAL A 233 37.16 -73.78 49.03
N TYR A 234 35.88 -73.56 49.35
CA TYR A 234 35.07 -74.51 50.11
C TYR A 234 34.75 -75.80 49.34
N GLU A 235 34.43 -75.71 48.05
CA GLU A 235 34.20 -76.86 47.16
C GLU A 235 35.48 -77.70 47.02
N ASN A 236 36.65 -77.08 46.83
CA ASN A 236 37.92 -77.82 46.79
C ASN A 236 38.22 -78.53 48.12
N GLN A 237 37.91 -77.91 49.26
CA GLN A 237 38.06 -78.55 50.57
C GLN A 237 37.11 -79.75 50.72
N ARG A 238 35.86 -79.62 50.28
CA ARG A 238 34.86 -80.70 50.29
C ARG A 238 35.19 -81.82 49.32
N GLU A 239 35.67 -81.53 48.11
CA GLU A 239 36.10 -82.54 47.15
C GLU A 239 37.28 -83.35 47.67
N ALA A 240 38.22 -82.71 48.39
CA ALA A 240 39.31 -83.42 49.05
C ALA A 240 38.82 -84.36 50.17
N GLU A 241 37.77 -84.00 50.91
CA GLU A 241 37.11 -84.88 51.89
C GLU A 241 36.34 -86.02 51.22
N VAL A 242 35.56 -85.71 50.18
CA VAL A 242 34.73 -86.67 49.43
C VAL A 242 35.59 -87.67 48.66
N ALA A 243 36.73 -87.26 48.10
CA ALA A 243 37.67 -88.18 47.45
C ALA A 243 38.23 -89.22 48.44
N LYS A 244 38.51 -88.82 49.69
CA LYS A 244 38.93 -89.76 50.75
C LYS A 244 37.81 -90.75 51.10
N ALA A 245 36.57 -90.26 51.24
CA ALA A 245 35.41 -91.12 51.54
C ALA A 245 35.02 -92.04 50.37
N ASN A 246 35.13 -91.57 49.13
CA ASN A 246 34.81 -92.35 47.93
C ASN A 246 35.83 -93.46 47.67
N ALA A 247 37.11 -93.26 48.01
CA ALA A 247 38.11 -94.33 47.97
C ALA A 247 37.75 -95.47 48.95
N GLU A 248 37.19 -95.15 50.13
CA GLU A 248 36.71 -96.15 51.09
C GLU A 248 35.41 -96.85 50.64
N LEU A 249 34.49 -96.12 49.99
CA LEU A 249 33.21 -96.65 49.50
C LEU A 249 33.37 -97.53 48.24
N ALA A 250 34.32 -97.21 47.36
CA ALA A 250 34.61 -98.00 46.16
C ALA A 250 35.14 -99.40 46.51
N MET A 251 35.94 -99.54 47.58
CA MET A 251 36.36 -100.84 48.10
C MET A 251 35.17 -101.70 48.55
N LYS A 252 34.11 -101.10 49.09
CA LYS A 252 32.92 -101.83 49.57
C LYS A 252 31.92 -102.17 48.46
N LYS A 253 31.75 -101.31 47.45
CA LYS A 253 30.77 -101.50 46.36
C LYS A 253 31.13 -102.61 45.36
N ALA A 254 32.40 -102.98 45.22
CA ALA A 254 32.80 -104.09 44.35
C ALA A 254 32.24 -105.47 44.81
N GLY A 255 31.87 -105.61 46.09
CA GLY A 255 31.29 -106.84 46.63
C GLY A 255 29.81 -107.07 46.30
N TRP A 256 29.05 -106.01 46.00
CA TRP A 256 27.58 -106.06 45.92
C TRP A 256 27.02 -106.10 44.48
N ALA A 257 27.87 -105.88 43.46
CA ALA A 257 27.45 -105.84 42.06
C ALA A 257 27.09 -107.21 41.44
N LYS A 258 27.32 -108.32 42.16
CA LYS A 258 26.99 -109.68 41.68
C LYS A 258 25.54 -110.13 41.92
N GLU A 259 24.74 -109.38 42.68
CA GLU A 259 23.43 -109.86 43.16
C GLU A 259 22.21 -109.18 42.50
N ALA A 260 22.40 -108.17 41.65
CA ALA A 260 21.30 -107.29 41.20
C ALA A 260 20.75 -107.53 39.77
N GLN A 261 21.13 -108.61 39.07
CA GLN A 261 20.66 -108.87 37.69
C GLN A 261 19.35 -109.69 37.59
N VAL A 262 18.67 -110.00 38.69
CA VAL A 262 17.50 -110.92 38.68
C VAL A 262 16.14 -110.20 38.73
N ALA A 263 16.09 -108.89 39.00
CA ALA A 263 14.81 -108.19 39.26
C ALA A 263 14.10 -107.60 38.02
N GLU A 264 14.71 -107.66 36.82
CA GLU A 264 14.22 -106.87 35.67
C GLU A 264 13.16 -107.59 34.80
N VAL A 265 12.91 -108.89 35.05
CA VAL A 265 12.05 -109.72 34.17
C VAL A 265 10.58 -109.76 34.60
N GLU A 266 10.20 -109.28 35.79
CA GLU A 266 8.82 -109.41 36.28
C GLU A 266 7.88 -108.26 35.85
N ALA A 267 8.40 -107.14 35.32
CA ALA A 267 7.58 -105.96 35.05
C ALA A 267 6.84 -105.95 33.69
N GLN A 268 7.15 -106.86 32.76
CA GLN A 268 6.66 -106.76 31.37
C GLN A 268 5.25 -107.32 31.11
N LYS A 269 4.61 -108.01 32.07
CA LYS A 269 3.31 -108.69 31.82
C LYS A 269 2.04 -107.94 32.26
N ALA A 270 2.13 -106.73 32.82
CA ALA A 270 0.95 -106.00 33.32
C ALA A 270 0.33 -104.95 32.35
N VAL A 271 0.99 -104.65 31.21
CA VAL A 271 0.64 -103.47 30.39
C VAL A 271 -0.44 -103.74 29.33
N ALA A 272 -0.58 -104.97 28.84
CA ALA A 272 -1.41 -105.29 27.67
C ALA A 272 -2.94 -105.19 27.88
N MET A 273 -3.44 -105.17 29.12
CA MET A 273 -4.90 -105.15 29.40
C MET A 273 -5.49 -103.73 29.50
N LYS A 274 -4.67 -102.68 29.62
CA LYS A 274 -5.14 -101.27 29.65
C LYS A 274 -5.29 -100.62 28.28
N GLU A 275 -4.68 -101.19 27.23
CA GLU A 275 -4.70 -100.59 25.88
C GLU A 275 -6.08 -100.63 25.20
N ALA A 276 -6.89 -101.66 25.45
CA ALA A 276 -8.17 -101.83 24.76
C ALA A 276 -9.31 -100.90 25.25
N GLN A 277 -9.25 -100.40 26.50
CA GLN A 277 -10.24 -99.45 27.02
C GLN A 277 -9.93 -98.00 26.62
N LEU A 278 -8.65 -97.63 26.48
CA LEU A 278 -8.22 -96.29 26.06
C LEU A 278 -8.55 -95.98 24.58
N GLN A 279 -8.55 -96.99 23.71
CA GLN A 279 -8.70 -96.79 22.26
C GLN A 279 -10.10 -96.28 21.86
N LYS A 280 -11.14 -96.63 22.64
CA LYS A 280 -12.54 -96.24 22.37
C LYS A 280 -12.87 -94.80 22.81
N GLU A 281 -12.19 -94.28 23.82
CA GLU A 281 -12.30 -92.87 24.25
C GLU A 281 -11.54 -91.93 23.31
N VAL A 282 -10.40 -92.38 22.77
CA VAL A 282 -9.61 -91.62 21.80
C VAL A 282 -10.39 -91.37 20.50
N GLU A 283 -11.17 -92.33 20.01
CA GLU A 283 -11.99 -92.14 18.80
C GLU A 283 -13.13 -91.13 18.98
N ARG A 284 -13.77 -91.09 20.15
CA ARG A 284 -14.80 -90.08 20.49
C ARG A 284 -14.20 -88.68 20.63
N MET A 285 -13.02 -88.57 21.25
CA MET A 285 -12.29 -87.30 21.39
C MET A 285 -11.73 -86.81 20.05
N ASN A 286 -11.30 -87.73 19.17
CA ASN A 286 -10.85 -87.39 17.82
C ASN A 286 -11.99 -86.87 16.94
N ALA A 287 -13.20 -87.43 17.06
CA ALA A 287 -14.37 -86.92 16.33
C ALA A 287 -14.78 -85.51 16.77
N LEU A 288 -14.80 -85.24 18.09
CA LEU A 288 -15.11 -83.91 18.62
C LEU A 288 -14.05 -82.87 18.22
N THR A 289 -12.77 -83.21 18.35
CA THR A 289 -11.66 -82.32 17.94
C THR A 289 -11.67 -82.04 16.44
N MET A 290 -12.11 -82.98 15.60
CA MET A 290 -12.23 -82.76 14.15
C MET A 290 -13.38 -81.80 13.80
N THR A 291 -14.51 -81.86 14.53
CA THR A 291 -15.61 -80.89 14.35
C THR A 291 -15.29 -79.50 14.86
N GLU A 292 -14.52 -79.39 15.95
CA GLU A 292 -14.04 -78.10 16.46
C GLU A 292 -12.97 -77.49 15.55
N LYS A 293 -12.05 -78.30 14.99
CA LYS A 293 -11.08 -77.86 13.99
C LYS A 293 -11.76 -77.34 12.72
N LEU A 294 -12.77 -78.04 12.21
CA LEU A 294 -13.52 -77.58 11.03
C LEU A 294 -14.29 -76.29 11.31
N LYS A 295 -14.95 -76.17 12.48
CA LYS A 295 -15.60 -74.90 12.87
C LYS A 295 -14.60 -73.76 13.03
N ALA A 296 -13.43 -74.01 13.61
CA ALA A 296 -12.36 -73.03 13.74
C ALA A 296 -11.79 -72.62 12.38
N GLU A 297 -11.62 -73.56 11.44
CA GLU A 297 -11.17 -73.27 10.08
C GLU A 297 -12.21 -72.48 9.26
N PHE A 298 -13.50 -72.78 9.39
CA PHE A 298 -14.55 -72.01 8.70
C PHE A 298 -14.71 -70.61 9.28
N LEU A 299 -14.66 -70.46 10.62
CA LEU A 299 -14.70 -69.15 11.27
C LEU A 299 -13.44 -68.33 10.98
N SER A 300 -12.26 -68.95 10.93
CA SER A 300 -11.02 -68.24 10.58
C SER A 300 -10.97 -67.86 9.10
N LYS A 301 -11.41 -68.73 8.18
CA LYS A 301 -11.52 -68.38 6.76
C LYS A 301 -12.52 -67.24 6.54
N ALA A 302 -13.68 -67.29 7.20
CA ALA A 302 -14.67 -66.22 7.11
C ALA A 302 -14.19 -64.90 7.75
N SER A 303 -13.47 -64.94 8.87
CA SER A 303 -12.92 -63.73 9.50
C SER A 303 -11.80 -63.12 8.65
N VAL A 304 -10.92 -63.95 8.09
CA VAL A 304 -9.84 -63.50 7.20
C VAL A 304 -10.40 -62.94 5.90
N GLU A 305 -11.41 -63.57 5.29
CA GLU A 305 -12.07 -63.02 4.09
C GLU A 305 -12.83 -61.71 4.35
N ALA A 306 -13.40 -61.53 5.54
CA ALA A 306 -14.04 -60.28 5.94
C ALA A 306 -12.98 -59.17 6.18
N GLU A 307 -11.87 -59.49 6.84
CA GLU A 307 -10.77 -58.55 7.08
C GLU A 307 -10.03 -58.19 5.80
N THR A 308 -9.78 -59.13 4.88
CA THR A 308 -9.14 -58.85 3.60
C THR A 308 -10.01 -57.95 2.73
N LYS A 309 -11.33 -58.21 2.66
CA LYS A 309 -12.27 -57.33 1.93
C LYS A 309 -12.37 -55.93 2.57
N ALA A 310 -12.33 -55.84 3.90
CA ALA A 310 -12.31 -54.56 4.60
C ALA A 310 -11.00 -53.78 4.36
N GLN A 311 -9.86 -54.47 4.38
CA GLN A 311 -8.56 -53.87 4.05
C GLN A 311 -8.47 -53.45 2.59
N GLU A 312 -8.96 -54.25 1.64
CA GLU A 312 -8.99 -53.89 0.22
C GLU A 312 -9.88 -52.68 -0.06
N ALA A 313 -11.05 -52.60 0.61
CA ALA A 313 -11.93 -51.44 0.52
C ALA A 313 -11.28 -50.17 1.10
N ASN A 314 -10.63 -50.29 2.27
CA ASN A 314 -9.89 -49.18 2.88
C ASN A 314 -8.67 -48.76 2.05
N TRP A 315 -7.97 -49.71 1.43
CA TRP A 315 -6.85 -49.45 0.53
C TRP A 315 -7.29 -48.67 -0.71
N LYS A 316 -8.42 -49.06 -1.32
CA LYS A 316 -8.99 -48.34 -2.48
C LYS A 316 -9.40 -46.91 -2.11
N LEU A 317 -10.10 -46.72 -0.99
CA LEU A 317 -10.45 -45.38 -0.49
C LEU A 317 -9.21 -44.51 -0.22
N TYR A 318 -8.16 -45.10 0.35
CA TYR A 318 -6.91 -44.39 0.60
C TYR A 318 -6.19 -43.99 -0.69
N GLN A 319 -6.19 -44.85 -1.71
CA GLN A 319 -5.63 -44.52 -3.03
C GLN A 319 -6.41 -43.40 -3.71
N GLU A 320 -7.75 -43.44 -3.68
CA GLU A 320 -8.59 -42.40 -4.26
C GLU A 320 -8.42 -41.05 -3.52
N GLN A 321 -8.33 -41.05 -2.18
CA GLN A 321 -8.03 -39.84 -1.41
C GLN A 321 -6.65 -39.28 -1.77
N LYS A 322 -5.61 -40.11 -1.84
CA LYS A 322 -4.27 -39.65 -2.21
C LYS A 322 -4.20 -39.14 -3.64
N ALA A 323 -4.92 -39.75 -4.57
CA ALA A 323 -5.03 -39.26 -5.94
C ALA A 323 -5.75 -37.90 -5.99
N ALA A 324 -6.85 -37.73 -5.25
CA ALA A 324 -7.57 -36.46 -5.14
C ALA A 324 -6.71 -35.36 -4.53
N ASP A 325 -5.98 -35.66 -3.46
CA ASP A 325 -5.03 -34.73 -2.81
C ASP A 325 -3.90 -34.33 -3.76
N ALA A 326 -3.35 -35.28 -4.52
CA ALA A 326 -2.30 -35.00 -5.50
C ALA A 326 -2.80 -34.07 -6.62
N ILE A 327 -4.03 -34.27 -7.11
CA ILE A 327 -4.66 -33.42 -8.13
C ILE A 327 -4.92 -32.01 -7.57
N LEU A 328 -5.43 -31.90 -6.33
CA LEU A 328 -5.63 -30.61 -5.69
C LEU A 328 -4.32 -29.86 -5.47
N TYR A 329 -3.26 -30.58 -5.08
CA TYR A 329 -1.93 -30.00 -4.91
C TYR A 329 -1.34 -29.52 -6.24
N GLN A 330 -1.45 -30.33 -7.32
CA GLN A 330 -1.02 -29.95 -8.66
C GLN A 330 -1.78 -28.71 -9.16
N ARG A 331 -3.11 -28.71 -9.08
CA ARG A 331 -3.93 -27.54 -9.46
C ARG A 331 -3.62 -26.30 -8.62
N GLY A 332 -3.36 -26.47 -7.33
CA GLY A 332 -2.95 -25.38 -6.45
C GLY A 332 -1.62 -24.76 -6.90
N LYS A 333 -0.64 -25.60 -7.25
CA LYS A 333 0.66 -25.16 -7.76
C LYS A 333 0.58 -24.53 -9.15
N GLU A 334 -0.25 -25.06 -10.03
CA GLU A 334 -0.50 -24.47 -11.35
C GLU A 334 -1.17 -23.09 -11.25
N ALA A 335 -2.16 -22.94 -10.37
CA ALA A 335 -2.81 -21.65 -10.12
C ALA A 335 -1.85 -20.62 -9.52
N GLU A 336 -0.98 -21.05 -8.59
CA GLU A 336 0.06 -20.21 -7.99
C GLU A 336 1.11 -19.79 -9.03
N ALA A 337 1.55 -20.71 -9.89
CA ALA A 337 2.45 -20.41 -11.00
C ALA A 337 1.81 -19.46 -12.04
N MET A 338 0.52 -19.63 -12.34
CA MET A 338 -0.21 -18.76 -13.25
C MET A 338 -0.37 -17.35 -12.68
N ARG A 339 -0.63 -17.21 -11.38
CA ARG A 339 -0.67 -15.90 -10.68
C ARG A 339 0.70 -15.24 -10.69
N ALA A 340 1.75 -15.97 -10.33
CA ALA A 340 3.11 -15.44 -10.34
C ALA A 340 3.55 -15.01 -11.76
N ALA A 341 3.18 -15.77 -12.80
CA ALA A 341 3.43 -15.40 -14.19
C ALA A 341 2.65 -14.15 -14.62
N ALA A 342 1.38 -14.03 -14.23
CA ALA A 342 0.56 -12.85 -14.51
C ALA A 342 1.08 -11.59 -13.79
N GLU A 343 1.49 -11.72 -12.53
CA GLU A 343 2.12 -10.65 -11.75
C GLU A 343 3.46 -10.22 -12.37
N ALA A 344 4.30 -11.18 -12.79
CA ALA A 344 5.55 -10.88 -13.48
C ALA A 344 5.31 -10.15 -14.82
N GLN A 345 4.31 -10.56 -15.59
CA GLN A 345 3.92 -9.88 -16.83
C GLN A 345 3.38 -8.46 -16.57
N PHE A 346 2.57 -8.28 -15.53
CA PHE A 346 2.05 -6.97 -15.14
C PHE A 346 3.19 -6.04 -14.74
N PHE A 347 4.11 -6.52 -13.90
CA PHE A 347 5.28 -5.77 -13.47
C PHE A 347 6.22 -5.42 -14.64
N ALA A 348 6.43 -6.34 -15.58
CA ALA A 348 7.21 -6.09 -16.79
C ALA A 348 6.57 -5.00 -17.66
N LYS A 349 5.24 -5.06 -17.88
CA LYS A 349 4.50 -4.03 -18.63
C LYS A 349 4.54 -2.68 -17.94
N GLN A 350 4.39 -2.65 -16.61
CA GLN A 350 4.48 -1.42 -15.83
C GLN A 350 5.87 -0.77 -15.96
N LYS A 351 6.95 -1.55 -15.78
CA LYS A 351 8.31 -1.03 -15.96
C LYS A 351 8.60 -0.56 -17.38
N ALA A 352 8.06 -1.23 -18.39
CA ALA A 352 8.19 -0.80 -19.78
C ALA A 352 7.47 0.55 -20.01
N ALA A 353 6.23 0.69 -19.53
CA ALA A 353 5.46 1.92 -19.62
C ALA A 353 6.13 3.08 -18.85
N ASP A 354 6.66 2.82 -17.65
CA ASP A 354 7.40 3.81 -16.86
C ASP A 354 8.69 4.24 -17.58
N GLY A 355 9.38 3.30 -18.23
CA GLY A 355 10.56 3.57 -19.06
C GLY A 355 10.23 4.45 -20.28
N GLU A 356 9.15 4.14 -21.00
CA GLU A 356 8.67 4.95 -22.12
C GLU A 356 8.24 6.36 -21.68
N PHE A 357 7.55 6.46 -20.55
CA PHE A 357 7.15 7.74 -19.97
C PHE A 357 8.38 8.58 -19.60
N TYR A 358 9.38 7.96 -18.98
CA TYR A 358 10.63 8.64 -18.63
C TYR A 358 11.41 9.10 -19.88
N ALA A 359 11.47 8.27 -20.91
CA ALA A 359 12.09 8.62 -22.19
C ALA A 359 11.38 9.82 -22.84
N LYS A 360 10.06 9.79 -22.98
CA LYS A 360 9.26 10.91 -23.52
C LYS A 360 9.39 12.18 -22.70
N LYS A 361 9.44 12.06 -21.37
CA LYS A 361 9.68 13.21 -20.49
C LYS A 361 11.06 13.83 -20.75
N LYS A 362 12.09 13.01 -20.89
CA LYS A 362 13.45 13.48 -21.24
C LYS A 362 13.52 14.10 -22.63
N GLU A 363 12.82 13.53 -23.61
CA GLU A 363 12.68 14.14 -24.93
C GLU A 363 11.98 15.50 -24.87
N ALA A 364 10.89 15.62 -24.10
CA ALA A 364 10.19 16.89 -23.90
C ALA A 364 11.06 17.93 -23.18
N GLU A 365 11.80 17.53 -22.14
CA GLU A 365 12.79 18.37 -21.48
C GLU A 365 13.88 18.84 -22.46
N GLY A 366 14.36 17.94 -23.33
CA GLY A 366 15.31 18.25 -24.40
C GLY A 366 14.75 19.26 -25.41
N LEU A 367 13.49 19.12 -25.82
CA LEU A 367 12.82 20.07 -26.71
C LEU A 367 12.62 21.44 -26.07
N VAL A 368 12.28 21.50 -24.78
CA VAL A 368 12.18 22.76 -24.04
C VAL A 368 13.53 23.44 -23.96
N GLU A 369 14.61 22.70 -23.72
CA GLU A 369 15.96 23.27 -23.65
C GLU A 369 16.44 23.74 -25.02
N LEU A 370 16.15 22.99 -26.09
CA LEU A 370 16.37 23.45 -27.48
C LEU A 370 15.56 24.72 -27.78
N GLY A 371 14.30 24.79 -27.34
CA GLY A 371 13.45 25.97 -27.50
C GLY A 371 14.00 27.20 -26.74
N LYS A 372 14.51 27.02 -25.52
CA LYS A 372 15.21 28.08 -24.78
C LYS A 372 16.50 28.49 -25.47
N ALA A 373 17.30 27.55 -25.95
CA ALA A 373 18.53 27.84 -26.67
C ALA A 373 18.24 28.63 -27.96
N GLN A 374 17.18 28.28 -28.69
CA GLN A 374 16.68 29.06 -29.83
C GLN A 374 16.20 30.45 -29.40
N GLY A 375 15.46 30.55 -28.29
CA GLY A 375 15.02 31.84 -27.73
C GLY A 375 16.19 32.76 -27.39
N VAL A 376 17.23 32.23 -26.71
CA VAL A 376 18.46 32.95 -26.38
C VAL A 376 19.23 33.34 -27.65
N TYR A 377 19.31 32.43 -28.63
CA TYR A 377 19.93 32.74 -29.92
C TYR A 377 19.22 33.91 -30.62
N LEU A 378 17.89 33.87 -30.67
CA LEU A 378 17.06 34.92 -31.27
C LEU A 378 17.19 36.25 -30.51
N SER A 379 17.19 36.24 -29.18
CA SER A 379 17.35 37.47 -28.38
C SER A 379 18.73 38.08 -28.59
N THR A 380 19.79 37.26 -28.58
CA THR A 380 21.17 37.72 -28.80
C THR A 380 21.31 38.34 -30.20
N LEU A 381 20.67 37.74 -31.21
CA LEU A 381 20.66 38.27 -32.56
C LEU A 381 19.89 39.59 -32.65
N MET A 382 18.73 39.69 -32.01
CA MET A 382 17.93 40.93 -31.94
C MET A 382 18.70 42.07 -31.29
N ASP A 383 19.41 41.79 -30.19
CA ASP A 383 20.24 42.75 -29.47
C ASP A 383 21.42 43.23 -30.34
N SER A 384 22.06 42.30 -31.07
CA SER A 384 23.17 42.61 -31.98
C SER A 384 22.77 43.47 -33.18
N LEU A 385 21.51 43.36 -33.62
CA LEU A 385 20.93 44.12 -34.73
C LEU A 385 20.27 45.43 -34.27
N GLY A 386 20.47 45.82 -33.01
CA GLY A 386 19.96 47.08 -32.46
C GLY A 386 18.43 47.13 -32.38
N GLY A 387 17.76 45.99 -32.21
CA GLY A 387 16.30 45.91 -32.11
C GLY A 387 15.55 46.07 -33.44
N ASN A 388 16.24 46.04 -34.59
CA ASN A 388 15.60 46.14 -35.89
C ASN A 388 14.99 44.80 -36.32
N TYR A 389 13.68 44.66 -36.08
CA TYR A 389 12.91 43.47 -36.42
C TYR A 389 12.98 43.10 -37.92
N GLY A 390 13.02 44.08 -38.82
CA GLY A 390 13.07 43.83 -40.27
C GLY A 390 14.34 43.11 -40.69
N ALA A 391 15.50 43.58 -40.21
CA ALA A 391 16.80 42.98 -40.50
C ALA A 391 16.93 41.57 -39.89
N MET A 392 16.40 41.37 -38.68
CA MET A 392 16.38 40.04 -38.02
C MET A 392 15.53 39.03 -38.80
N ARG A 393 14.32 39.43 -39.19
CA ARG A 393 13.42 38.59 -39.99
C ARG A 393 14.07 38.19 -41.30
N ASP A 394 14.65 39.14 -42.02
CA ASP A 394 15.28 38.88 -43.32
C ASP A 394 16.49 37.95 -43.16
N PHE A 395 17.32 38.14 -42.13
CA PHE A 395 18.43 37.23 -41.81
C PHE A 395 17.94 35.80 -41.51
N LEU A 396 16.89 35.65 -40.71
CA LEU A 396 16.33 34.33 -40.38
C LEU A 396 15.72 33.65 -41.61
N MET A 397 15.04 34.39 -42.48
CA MET A 397 14.49 33.86 -43.74
C MET A 397 15.59 33.41 -44.72
N ILE A 398 16.70 34.14 -44.78
CA ILE A 398 17.85 33.78 -45.61
C ILE A 398 18.56 32.55 -45.04
N ASN A 399 18.88 32.55 -43.74
CA ASN A 399 19.57 31.44 -43.08
C ASN A 399 18.72 30.17 -43.04
N GLY A 400 17.41 30.31 -42.82
CA GLY A 400 16.44 29.21 -42.90
C GLY A 400 16.18 28.71 -44.32
N GLY A 401 16.80 29.30 -45.36
CA GLY A 401 16.66 28.84 -46.75
C GLY A 401 15.27 29.04 -47.34
N MET A 402 14.41 29.87 -46.71
CA MET A 402 13.01 30.04 -47.09
C MET A 402 12.85 30.49 -48.54
N PHE A 403 13.74 31.36 -49.04
CA PHE A 403 13.73 31.79 -50.43
C PHE A 403 14.06 30.65 -51.42
N GLN A 404 14.99 29.75 -51.04
CA GLN A 404 15.30 28.58 -51.87
C GLN A 404 14.13 27.61 -51.89
N GLU A 405 13.42 27.47 -50.77
CA GLU A 405 12.25 26.61 -50.65
C GLU A 405 11.04 27.16 -51.42
N ILE A 406 10.75 28.46 -51.31
CA ILE A 406 9.73 29.14 -52.12
C ILE A 406 10.06 29.00 -53.61
N ALA A 407 11.31 29.22 -54.01
CA ALA A 407 11.74 29.05 -55.40
C ALA A 407 11.57 27.60 -55.88
N ARG A 408 11.90 26.61 -55.03
CA ARG A 408 11.71 25.18 -55.33
C ARG A 408 10.23 24.80 -55.47
N ILE A 409 9.38 25.27 -54.55
CA ILE A 409 7.94 25.02 -54.57
C ILE A 409 7.31 25.68 -55.82
N ASN A 410 7.66 26.93 -56.11
CA ASN A 410 7.18 27.63 -57.29
C ASN A 410 7.69 26.97 -58.58
N ALA A 411 8.95 26.56 -58.65
CA ALA A 411 9.47 25.80 -59.79
C ALA A 411 8.77 24.44 -59.95
N GLY A 412 8.44 23.77 -58.83
CA GLY A 412 7.64 22.55 -58.81
C GLY A 412 6.20 22.78 -59.32
N ALA A 413 5.55 23.86 -58.89
CA ALA A 413 4.24 24.26 -59.35
C ALA A 413 4.23 24.61 -60.85
N VAL A 414 5.21 25.38 -61.32
CA VAL A 414 5.39 25.72 -62.76
C VAL A 414 5.70 24.47 -63.58
N ARG A 415 6.51 23.54 -63.07
CA ARG A 415 6.77 22.24 -63.70
C ARG A 415 5.51 21.37 -63.78
N GLY A 416 4.63 21.46 -62.78
CA GLY A 416 3.33 20.77 -62.76
C GLY A 416 2.31 21.35 -63.74
N LEU A 417 2.44 22.61 -64.14
CA LEU A 417 1.50 23.31 -65.02
C LEU A 417 1.64 22.95 -66.52
N GLN A 418 2.76 22.37 -66.97
CA GLN A 418 3.06 22.04 -68.39
C GLN A 418 2.31 22.93 -69.41
N PRO A 419 2.56 24.25 -69.46
CA PRO A 419 1.78 25.12 -70.32
C PRO A 419 2.10 24.80 -71.80
N LYS A 420 1.10 24.34 -72.55
CA LYS A 420 1.17 24.34 -74.03
C LYS A 420 1.08 25.78 -74.50
N ILE A 421 2.24 26.43 -74.66
CA ILE A 421 2.31 27.78 -75.21
C ILE A 421 2.04 27.70 -76.71
N SER A 422 0.78 27.90 -77.12
CA SER A 422 0.45 28.15 -78.53
C SER A 422 0.66 29.63 -78.80
N ILE A 423 1.77 29.96 -79.44
CA ILE A 423 2.12 31.33 -79.84
C ILE A 423 1.22 31.71 -81.03
N TRP A 424 0.16 32.49 -80.78
CA TRP A 424 -0.59 33.15 -81.84
C TRP A 424 0.02 34.54 -82.07
N THR A 425 0.90 34.64 -83.06
CA THR A 425 1.26 35.93 -83.66
C THR A 425 0.08 36.40 -84.50
N ASN A 426 -0.78 37.24 -83.94
CA ASN A 426 -1.82 37.92 -84.71
C ASN A 426 -1.18 39.14 -85.41
N GLY A 427 -1.08 39.08 -86.74
CA GLY A 427 -0.50 40.13 -87.57
C GLY A 427 -1.47 41.28 -87.85
N GLY A 428 -0.92 42.50 -87.92
CA GLY A 428 -1.55 43.75 -88.36
C GLY A 428 -1.29 44.87 -87.34
N GLU A 429 -0.56 45.97 -87.59
CA GLU A 429 -0.13 46.65 -88.82
C GLU A 429 1.37 47.00 -88.78
N ALA A 430 1.96 47.13 -89.97
CA ALA A 430 3.38 47.32 -90.22
C ALA A 430 3.81 48.79 -90.20
N SER A 431 4.96 49.09 -89.57
CA SER A 431 5.88 50.16 -90.00
C SER A 431 7.22 50.09 -89.25
N GLY A 432 8.18 49.36 -89.82
CA GLY A 432 9.61 49.72 -89.86
C GLY A 432 10.49 49.50 -88.62
N GLY A 433 11.46 48.59 -88.73
CA GLY A 433 12.71 48.63 -87.96
C GLY A 433 12.92 47.46 -87.01
N GLY A 434 13.60 46.41 -87.50
CA GLY A 434 14.03 45.26 -86.69
C GLY A 434 15.03 45.65 -85.60
N GLY A 435 14.84 45.08 -84.41
CA GLY A 435 15.79 45.23 -83.31
C GLY A 435 15.22 45.25 -81.89
N ASN A 436 13.90 45.17 -81.68
CA ASN A 436 13.34 45.40 -80.35
C ASN A 436 12.16 44.49 -79.93
N ALA A 437 12.17 43.22 -80.35
CA ALA A 437 11.20 42.22 -79.84
C ALA A 437 11.57 41.74 -78.43
N ALA A 438 12.82 41.33 -78.21
CA ALA A 438 13.30 40.86 -76.90
C ALA A 438 13.23 41.93 -75.79
N MET A 439 13.42 43.20 -76.14
CA MET A 439 13.34 44.31 -75.18
C MET A 439 11.88 44.67 -74.84
N LYS A 440 10.92 44.44 -75.75
CA LYS A 440 9.48 44.60 -75.47
C LYS A 440 8.92 43.45 -74.63
N GLU A 441 9.43 42.23 -74.83
CA GLU A 441 9.12 41.06 -74.00
C GLU A 441 9.74 41.18 -72.60
N ALA A 442 11.01 41.59 -72.51
CA ALA A 442 11.66 41.89 -71.23
C ALA A 442 11.00 43.07 -70.49
N ALA A 443 10.58 44.12 -71.21
CA ALA A 443 9.79 45.22 -70.62
C ALA A 443 8.37 44.79 -70.21
N GLY A 444 7.78 43.81 -70.89
CA GLY A 444 6.52 43.17 -70.49
C GLY A 444 6.66 42.38 -69.19
N VAL A 445 7.71 41.56 -69.07
CA VAL A 445 8.06 40.85 -67.83
C VAL A 445 8.40 41.85 -66.71
N TYR A 446 9.14 42.92 -67.02
CA TYR A 446 9.49 43.96 -66.05
C TYR A 446 8.28 44.81 -65.61
N LYS A 447 7.27 45.01 -66.48
CA LYS A 447 5.98 45.63 -66.12
C LYS A 447 5.03 44.70 -65.37
N MET A 448 5.23 43.38 -65.43
CA MET A 448 4.47 42.39 -64.66
C MET A 448 5.02 42.16 -63.25
N LEU A 449 6.27 42.58 -62.99
CA LEU A 449 6.88 42.50 -61.66
C LEU A 449 6.18 43.36 -60.59
N PRO A 450 5.81 44.64 -60.82
CA PRO A 450 5.16 45.46 -59.80
C PRO A 450 3.79 44.93 -59.33
N PRO A 451 2.89 44.45 -60.22
CA PRO A 451 1.65 43.79 -59.79
C PRO A 451 1.89 42.52 -58.97
N LEU A 452 2.90 41.70 -59.32
CA LEU A 452 3.27 40.52 -58.55
C LEU A 452 3.76 40.89 -57.14
N PHE A 453 4.59 41.93 -57.01
CA PHE A 453 5.03 42.42 -55.71
C PHE A 453 3.89 43.05 -54.90
N LYS A 454 2.92 43.72 -55.56
CA LYS A 454 1.71 44.21 -54.89
C LYS A 454 0.84 43.06 -54.37
N THR A 455 0.67 41.99 -55.13
CA THR A 455 -0.06 40.79 -54.65
C THR A 455 0.67 40.06 -53.52
N VAL A 456 2.01 39.98 -53.58
CA VAL A 456 2.82 39.42 -52.49
C VAL A 456 2.73 40.30 -51.24
N GLN A 457 2.75 41.63 -51.39
CA GLN A 457 2.56 42.56 -50.28
C GLN A 457 1.15 42.51 -49.69
N GLU A 458 0.10 42.39 -50.51
CA GLU A 458 -1.29 42.26 -50.04
C GLU A 458 -1.53 40.93 -49.30
N GLN A 459 -0.85 39.85 -49.68
CA GLN A 459 -0.97 38.54 -49.03
C GLN A 459 -0.02 38.34 -47.82
N THR A 460 1.13 39.02 -47.79
CA THR A 460 2.17 38.81 -46.76
C THR A 460 2.50 40.04 -45.90
N GLY A 461 2.01 41.22 -46.26
CA GLY A 461 2.22 42.49 -45.55
C GLY A 461 3.64 43.09 -45.66
N MET A 462 4.50 42.61 -46.56
CA MET A 462 5.91 43.04 -46.65
C MET A 462 6.18 44.11 -47.72
N LEU A 463 6.99 45.12 -47.40
CA LEU A 463 7.57 46.08 -48.35
C LEU A 463 8.93 45.57 -48.88
N PRO A 464 9.21 45.62 -50.20
CA PRO A 464 10.51 45.24 -50.73
C PRO A 464 11.61 46.26 -50.35
N PRO A 465 12.90 45.85 -50.30
CA PRO A 465 14.00 46.75 -49.95
C PRO A 465 14.15 47.91 -50.95
N ASN A 466 14.50 49.11 -50.46
CA ASN A 466 14.48 50.37 -51.21
C ASN A 466 15.31 50.40 -52.52
N TRP A 467 16.30 49.53 -52.70
CA TRP A 467 17.11 49.47 -53.93
C TRP A 467 16.44 48.70 -55.08
N MET A 468 15.34 47.99 -54.81
CA MET A 468 14.61 47.15 -55.78
C MET A 468 13.36 47.83 -56.36
N GLY A 469 13.08 49.08 -55.94
CA GLY A 469 12.00 49.92 -56.43
C GLY A 469 11.01 50.31 -55.33
N THR A 470 10.69 51.60 -55.25
CA THR A 470 9.65 52.14 -54.36
C THR A 470 8.30 52.16 -55.07
N LEU A 471 7.25 51.70 -54.39
CA LEU A 471 5.88 51.82 -54.90
C LEU A 471 5.40 53.27 -54.80
N PRO A 472 4.61 53.78 -55.76
CA PRO A 472 3.94 55.07 -55.61
C PRO A 472 2.92 54.97 -54.47
N ALA A 473 2.92 55.96 -53.57
CA ALA A 473 1.92 56.08 -52.52
C ALA A 473 0.57 56.47 -53.14
N ASP A 474 -0.42 55.61 -53.00
CA ASP A 474 -1.82 55.92 -53.32
C ASP A 474 -2.36 56.86 -52.21
N ASN A 475 -2.98 57.98 -52.62
CA ASN A 475 -3.90 58.75 -51.78
C ASN A 475 -5.21 58.00 -51.56
#